data_AF-A0A8S4BPS6-F1
#
_entry.id   AF-A0A8S4BPS6-F1
#
_cell.length_a   1.000
_cell.length_b   1.000
_cell.length_c   1.000
_cell.angle_alpha   90.00
_cell.angle_beta   90.00
_cell.angle_gamma   90.00
#
_symmetry.space_group_name_H-M   'P 1'
#
loop_
_entity.id
_entity.type
_entity.pdbx_description
1 polymer ?
#
loop_
_entity_poly.entity_id
_entity_poly.type
_entity_poly.pdbx_seq_one_letter_code
_entity_poly.pdbx_strand_id
1 'polypeptide(L)'
;MQVYAEALHYNVTPLVKHLEETPQMFGELVGRQQFLSRVPRYKENIQVLIRVARAEAVAARSSSVLICVLRTEEEERGLCHGAGREAAVTFGPWTAPPSAADLLDCVRMDIQSRGYTVSLEPHPPGGGPFSRSCPCFHTLTFTWW
;
A
#
# COMPACT_ATOMS: atom_id res chain seq x y z
N MET A 1 9.11 -9.82 12.14
CA MET A 1 9.61 -8.55 12.73
C MET A 1 9.48 -8.47 14.24
N GLN A 2 8.50 -9.10 14.90
CA GLN A 2 8.34 -8.98 16.36
C GLN A 2 9.61 -9.34 17.14
N VAL A 3 10.26 -10.46 16.83
CA VAL A 3 11.54 -10.88 17.46
C VAL A 3 12.66 -9.85 17.26
N TYR A 4 12.74 -9.24 16.08
CA TYR A 4 13.72 -8.20 15.79
C TYR A 4 13.44 -6.91 16.59
N ALA A 5 12.17 -6.50 16.68
CA ALA A 5 11.75 -5.35 17.48
C ALA A 5 12.02 -5.56 18.98
N GLU A 6 11.75 -6.76 19.50
CA GLU A 6 12.07 -7.13 20.88
C GLU A 6 13.58 -7.16 21.12
N ALA A 7 14.36 -7.72 20.18
CA ALA A 7 15.82 -7.73 20.27
C ALA A 7 16.41 -6.32 20.32
N LEU A 8 15.86 -5.38 19.54
CA LEU A 8 16.21 -3.96 19.62
C LEU A 8 15.79 -3.33 20.96
N HIS A 9 14.55 -3.61 21.41
CA HIS A 9 14.01 -3.06 22.66
C HIS A 9 14.85 -3.47 23.88
N TYR A 10 15.25 -4.73 23.96
CA TYR A 10 16.09 -5.26 25.04
C TYR A 10 17.59 -5.10 24.80
N ASN A 11 17.98 -4.44 23.69
CA ASN A 11 19.37 -4.21 23.31
C ASN A 11 20.22 -5.50 23.23
N VAL A 12 19.65 -6.58 22.69
CA VAL A 12 20.33 -7.87 22.49
C VAL A 12 21.14 -7.82 21.20
N THR A 13 22.24 -7.06 21.21
CA THR A 13 23.04 -6.75 20.02
C THR A 13 23.48 -7.96 19.19
N PRO A 14 23.91 -9.11 19.76
CA PRO A 14 24.29 -10.28 18.97
C PRO A 14 23.13 -10.85 18.16
N LEU A 15 21.92 -10.85 18.74
CA LEU A 15 20.71 -11.35 18.08
C LEU A 15 20.27 -10.40 16.97
N VAL A 16 20.35 -9.08 17.19
CA VAL A 16 20.06 -8.06 16.16
C VAL A 16 20.94 -8.30 14.92
N LYS A 17 22.27 -8.42 15.11
CA LYS A 17 23.21 -8.67 14.00
C LYS A 17 22.88 -9.95 13.25
N HIS A 18 22.63 -11.03 13.97
CA HIS A 18 22.30 -12.32 13.35
C HIS A 18 20.98 -12.25 12.55
N LEU A 19 19.98 -11.54 13.07
CA LEU A 19 18.72 -11.35 12.38
C LEU A 19 18.91 -10.52 11.10
N GLU A 20 19.66 -9.41 11.14
CA GLU A 20 19.94 -8.56 9.98
C GLU A 20 20.62 -9.31 8.82
N GLU A 21 21.42 -10.33 9.12
CA GLU A 21 22.07 -11.19 8.13
C GLU A 21 21.11 -12.19 7.47
N THR A 22 19.90 -12.39 8.01
CA THR A 22 18.93 -13.33 7.40
C THR A 22 18.34 -12.74 6.12
N PRO A 23 18.08 -13.57 5.07
CA PRO A 23 17.50 -13.08 3.82
C PRO A 23 16.18 -12.34 3.98
N GLN A 24 15.36 -12.73 4.95
CA GLN A 24 14.08 -12.08 5.24
C GLN A 24 14.27 -10.66 5.78
N MET A 25 15.17 -10.48 6.75
CA MET A 25 15.45 -9.16 7.32
C MET A 25 16.18 -8.26 6.34
N PHE A 26 17.14 -8.80 5.57
CA PHE A 26 17.78 -8.04 4.49
C PHE A 26 16.76 -7.58 3.44
N GLY A 27 15.88 -8.48 3.00
CA GLY A 27 14.82 -8.17 2.05
C GLY A 27 13.88 -7.08 2.56
N GLU A 28 13.51 -7.12 3.84
CA GLU A 28 12.65 -6.12 4.47
C GLU A 28 13.37 -4.78 4.67
N LEU A 29 14.50 -4.77 5.38
CA LEU A 29 15.21 -3.55 5.80
C LEU A 29 15.92 -2.82 4.66
N VAL A 30 16.42 -3.57 3.67
CA VAL A 30 17.16 -2.99 2.54
C VAL A 30 16.30 -3.00 1.30
N GLY A 31 15.83 -4.16 0.85
CA GLY A 31 15.12 -4.30 -0.42
C GLY A 31 13.82 -3.49 -0.47
N ARG A 32 12.86 -3.84 0.40
CA ARG A 32 11.54 -3.22 0.46
C ARG A 32 11.64 -1.75 0.83
N GLN A 33 12.43 -1.39 1.85
CA GLN A 33 12.55 0.02 2.24
C GLN A 33 13.21 0.89 1.14
N GLN A 34 14.22 0.39 0.42
CA GLN A 34 14.79 1.12 -0.73
C GLN A 34 13.74 1.32 -1.83
N PHE A 35 12.94 0.30 -2.13
CA PHE A 35 11.84 0.46 -3.06
C PHE A 35 10.85 1.54 -2.60
N LEU A 36 10.35 1.44 -1.37
CA LEU A 36 9.35 2.36 -0.84
C LEU A 36 9.84 3.81 -0.75
N SER A 37 11.14 4.02 -0.51
CA SER A 37 11.73 5.35 -0.53
C SER A 37 11.66 6.05 -1.90
N ARG A 38 11.48 5.28 -2.98
CA ARG A 38 11.33 5.79 -4.35
C ARG A 38 9.87 5.98 -4.75
N VAL A 39 8.93 5.55 -3.91
CA VAL A 39 7.49 5.73 -4.14
C VAL A 39 7.06 7.06 -3.50
N PRO A 40 6.59 8.05 -4.27
CA PRO A 40 6.22 9.34 -3.74
C PRO A 40 5.16 9.24 -2.64
N ARG A 41 5.40 9.94 -1.53
CA ARG A 41 4.46 10.10 -0.40
C ARG A 41 3.92 8.79 0.17
N TYR A 42 4.69 7.69 0.08
CA TYR A 42 4.20 6.37 0.47
C TYR A 42 3.69 6.33 1.91
N LYS A 43 4.47 6.84 2.88
CA LYS A 43 4.12 6.80 4.30
C LYS A 43 2.89 7.66 4.61
N GLU A 44 2.80 8.84 4.00
CA GLU A 44 1.68 9.76 4.11
C GLU A 44 0.42 9.14 3.53
N ASN A 45 0.51 8.50 2.35
CA ASN A 45 -0.61 7.83 1.72
C ASN A 45 -1.16 6.68 2.59
N ILE A 46 -0.30 5.88 3.23
CA ILE A 46 -0.76 4.85 4.19
C ILE A 46 -1.50 5.49 5.37
N GLN A 47 -1.03 6.63 5.88
CA GLN A 47 -1.73 7.34 6.97
C GLN A 47 -3.09 7.88 6.51
N VAL A 48 -3.17 8.49 5.34
CA VAL A 48 -4.42 9.00 4.76
C VAL A 48 -5.41 7.86 4.56
N LEU A 49 -4.97 6.74 3.96
CA LEU A 49 -5.79 5.54 3.75
C LEU A 49 -6.47 5.07 5.03
N ILE A 50 -5.69 4.90 6.10
CA ILE A 50 -6.22 4.44 7.38
C ILE A 50 -7.18 5.46 7.99
N ARG A 51 -6.91 6.76 7.85
CA ARG A 51 -7.82 7.81 8.34
C ARG A 51 -9.14 7.82 7.61
N VAL A 52 -9.12 7.74 6.27
CA VAL A 52 -10.33 7.66 5.44
C VAL A 52 -11.12 6.40 5.77
N ALA A 53 -10.46 5.24 5.81
CA ALA A 53 -11.10 3.98 6.17
C ALA A 53 -11.77 4.04 7.56
N ARG A 54 -11.08 4.58 8.57
CA ARG A 54 -11.65 4.77 9.92
C ARG A 54 -12.88 5.69 9.91
N ALA A 55 -12.84 6.78 9.14
CA ALA A 55 -13.94 7.72 9.06
C ALA A 55 -15.18 7.09 8.43
N GLU A 56 -15.00 6.27 7.40
CA GLU A 56 -16.09 5.53 6.74
C GLU A 56 -16.63 4.37 7.58
N ALA A 57 -15.77 3.70 8.37
CA ALA A 57 -16.13 2.58 9.23
C ALA A 57 -17.12 2.94 10.35
N VAL A 58 -17.26 4.22 10.68
CA VAL A 58 -18.23 4.68 11.70
C VAL A 58 -19.67 4.31 11.29
N ALA A 59 -19.94 4.14 10.00
CA ALA A 59 -21.27 3.84 9.47
C ALA A 59 -21.52 2.35 9.18
N ALA A 60 -20.48 1.50 9.10
CA ALA A 60 -20.61 0.11 8.66
C ALA A 60 -19.45 -0.78 9.16
N ARG A 61 -19.70 -2.10 9.27
CA ARG A 61 -18.72 -3.12 9.69
C ARG A 61 -17.51 -3.26 8.75
N SER A 62 -17.58 -2.62 7.58
CA SER A 62 -16.57 -2.59 6.55
C SER A 62 -16.48 -1.18 5.96
N SER A 63 -15.29 -0.79 5.54
CA SER A 63 -15.07 0.45 4.79
C SER A 63 -14.28 0.15 3.52
N SER A 64 -14.56 0.87 2.44
CA SER A 64 -13.94 0.60 1.14
C SER A 64 -13.33 1.87 0.58
N VAL A 65 -11.99 1.89 0.49
CA VAL A 65 -11.25 3.05 0.01
C VAL A 65 -10.71 2.79 -1.39
N LEU A 66 -10.99 3.70 -2.31
CA LEU A 66 -10.44 3.66 -3.67
C LEU A 66 -9.04 4.26 -3.70
N ILE A 67 -8.08 3.54 -4.26
CA ILE A 67 -6.71 4.04 -4.50
C ILE A 67 -6.34 3.97 -5.98
N CYS A 68 -5.39 4.80 -6.36
CA CYS A 68 -4.77 4.79 -7.67
C CYS A 68 -3.29 4.39 -7.55
N VAL A 69 -2.84 3.48 -8.41
CA VAL A 69 -1.43 3.05 -8.50
C VAL A 69 -0.93 3.32 -9.92
N LEU A 70 -0.02 4.27 -10.04
CA LEU A 70 0.60 4.68 -11.29
C LEU A 70 2.04 4.18 -11.30
N ARG A 71 2.38 3.30 -12.22
CA ARG A 71 3.73 2.81 -12.44
C ARG A 71 4.55 3.77 -13.29
N THR A 72 3.93 4.46 -14.26
CA THR A 72 4.65 5.37 -15.16
C THR A 72 3.99 6.74 -15.31
N GLU A 73 4.77 7.71 -15.78
CA GLU A 73 4.31 9.09 -16.05
C GLU A 73 3.25 9.13 -17.17
N GLU A 74 3.29 8.18 -18.11
CA GLU A 74 2.28 8.06 -19.18
C GLU A 74 0.90 7.68 -18.61
N GLU A 75 0.86 6.84 -17.58
CA GLU A 75 -0.38 6.48 -16.88
C GLU A 75 -0.97 7.68 -16.13
N GLU A 76 -0.11 8.53 -15.57
CA GLU A 76 -0.50 9.80 -14.93
C GLU A 76 -1.12 10.78 -15.94
N ARG A 77 -0.50 10.92 -17.11
CA ARG A 77 -0.92 11.88 -18.15
C ARG A 77 -2.14 11.43 -18.96
N GLY A 78 -2.37 10.13 -19.10
CA GLY A 78 -3.26 9.60 -20.14
C GLY A 78 -4.59 8.99 -19.67
N LEU A 79 -4.56 8.08 -18.69
CA LEU A 79 -5.62 7.08 -18.58
C LEU A 79 -6.65 7.35 -17.48
N CYS A 80 -6.24 7.95 -16.36
CA CYS A 80 -7.04 7.90 -15.14
C CYS A 80 -7.42 9.30 -14.58
N HIS A 81 -6.73 10.37 -15.00
CA HIS A 81 -7.11 11.76 -14.67
C HIS A 81 -8.45 12.18 -15.32
N GLY A 82 -8.81 11.57 -16.45
CA GLY A 82 -10.09 11.80 -17.15
C GLY A 82 -11.23 10.87 -16.73
N ALA A 83 -10.99 9.90 -15.85
CA ALA A 83 -11.97 8.87 -15.49
C ALA A 83 -13.04 9.35 -14.49
N GLY A 84 -12.95 10.60 -14.01
CA GLY A 84 -13.92 11.20 -13.07
C GLY A 84 -13.99 10.49 -11.71
N ARG A 85 -13.01 9.64 -11.37
CA ARG A 85 -12.94 8.93 -10.10
C ARG A 85 -11.90 9.57 -9.20
N GLU A 86 -12.34 10.05 -8.05
CA GLU A 86 -11.49 10.63 -7.03
C GLU A 86 -10.98 9.50 -6.13
N ALA A 87 -9.74 9.06 -6.34
CA ALA A 87 -9.08 8.15 -5.41
C ALA A 87 -8.67 8.92 -4.15
N ALA A 88 -8.80 8.28 -3.00
CA ALA A 88 -8.40 8.88 -1.72
C ALA A 88 -6.88 9.15 -1.67
N VAL A 89 -6.10 8.29 -2.32
CA VAL A 89 -4.65 8.45 -2.49
C VAL A 89 -4.19 7.92 -3.84
N THR A 90 -3.11 8.50 -4.34
CA THR A 90 -2.40 8.03 -5.53
C THR A 90 -0.96 7.67 -5.14
N PHE A 91 -0.55 6.45 -5.46
CA PHE A 91 0.83 6.01 -5.35
C PHE A 91 1.51 6.06 -6.71
N GLY A 92 2.72 6.62 -6.72
CA GLY A 92 3.51 6.78 -7.94
C GLY A 92 3.38 8.16 -8.59
N PRO A 93 3.94 8.33 -9.79
CA PRO A 93 4.76 7.35 -10.52
C PRO A 93 6.08 7.00 -9.80
N TRP A 94 6.68 5.84 -10.10
CA TRP A 94 8.02 5.45 -9.62
C TRP A 94 8.85 4.76 -10.69
N THR A 95 10.18 4.86 -10.61
CA THR A 95 11.11 4.31 -11.61
C THR A 95 11.84 3.04 -11.15
N ALA A 96 11.55 2.54 -9.94
CA ALA A 96 12.16 1.34 -9.39
C ALA A 96 11.70 0.04 -10.11
N PRO A 97 12.52 -1.04 -10.09
CA PRO A 97 12.18 -2.33 -10.70
C PRO A 97 10.85 -2.96 -10.24
N PRO A 98 10.44 -2.89 -8.95
CA PRO A 98 9.20 -3.53 -8.50
C PRO A 98 7.96 -3.05 -9.25
N SER A 99 7.03 -3.98 -9.41
CA SER A 99 5.77 -3.83 -10.12
C SER A 99 4.69 -3.18 -9.26
N ALA A 100 3.56 -2.85 -9.88
CA ALA A 100 2.38 -2.39 -9.15
C ALA A 100 1.84 -3.44 -8.16
N ALA A 101 1.95 -4.74 -8.49
CA ALA A 101 1.58 -5.82 -7.59
C ALA A 101 2.48 -5.84 -6.34
N ASP A 102 3.79 -5.68 -6.52
CA ASP A 102 4.74 -5.60 -5.39
C ASP A 102 4.43 -4.41 -4.47
N LEU A 103 4.02 -3.27 -5.04
CA LEU A 103 3.57 -2.13 -4.25
C LEU A 103 2.28 -2.43 -3.47
N LEU A 104 1.29 -3.04 -4.10
CA LEU A 104 0.03 -3.40 -3.46
C LEU A 104 0.25 -4.38 -2.31
N ASP A 105 1.19 -5.31 -2.46
CA ASP A 105 1.63 -6.22 -1.39
C ASP A 105 2.29 -5.44 -0.24
N CYS A 106 3.15 -4.46 -0.54
CA CYS A 106 3.74 -3.58 0.48
C CYS A 106 2.66 -2.80 1.24
N VAL A 107 1.69 -2.22 0.54
CA VAL A 107 0.56 -1.50 1.14
C VAL A 107 -0.24 -2.42 2.06
N ARG A 108 -0.55 -3.64 1.60
CA ARG A 108 -1.24 -4.65 2.42
C ARG A 108 -0.46 -4.98 3.69
N MET A 109 0.84 -5.28 3.56
CA MET A 109 1.70 -5.62 4.70
C MET A 109 1.79 -4.47 5.71
N ASP A 110 1.93 -3.23 5.27
CA ASP A 110 2.06 -2.08 6.18
C ASP A 110 0.73 -1.74 6.87
N ILE A 111 -0.42 -1.94 6.21
CA ILE A 111 -1.74 -1.83 6.84
C ILE A 111 -1.94 -2.94 7.88
N GLN A 112 -1.60 -4.18 7.53
CA GLN A 112 -1.71 -5.34 8.44
C GLN A 112 -0.79 -5.21 9.66
N SER A 113 0.42 -4.68 9.49
CA SER A 113 1.35 -4.43 10.60
C SER A 113 0.81 -3.45 11.64
N ARG A 114 -0.19 -2.64 11.28
CA ARG A 114 -0.91 -1.71 12.17
C ARG A 114 -2.18 -2.33 12.78
N GLY A 115 -2.42 -3.61 12.56
CA GLY A 115 -3.52 -4.36 13.16
C GLY A 115 -4.85 -4.34 12.38
N TYR A 116 -4.84 -3.93 11.11
CA TYR A 116 -6.06 -3.95 10.28
C TYR A 116 -6.13 -5.17 9.36
N THR A 117 -7.33 -5.70 9.19
CA THR A 117 -7.63 -6.68 8.15
C THR A 117 -8.07 -5.94 6.89
N VAL A 118 -7.35 -6.15 5.78
CA VAL A 118 -7.63 -5.49 4.49
C VAL A 118 -7.54 -6.49 3.34
N SER A 119 -8.49 -6.42 2.41
CA SER A 119 -8.43 -7.06 1.09
C SER A 119 -8.20 -6.00 0.00
N LEU A 120 -7.44 -6.37 -1.03
CA LEU A 120 -7.17 -5.52 -2.18
C LEU A 120 -7.65 -6.22 -3.43
N GLU A 121 -8.57 -5.58 -4.14
CA GLU A 121 -9.12 -6.07 -5.40
C GLU A 121 -9.01 -4.99 -6.49
N PRO A 122 -8.76 -5.36 -7.75
CA PRO A 122 -8.89 -4.45 -8.87
C PRO A 122 -10.29 -3.81 -8.85
N HIS A 123 -10.35 -2.49 -9.03
CA HIS A 123 -11.63 -1.81 -9.01
C HIS A 123 -12.38 -2.06 -10.33
N PRO A 124 -13.64 -2.54 -10.29
CA PRO A 124 -14.36 -2.89 -11.52
C PRO A 124 -14.61 -1.67 -12.40
N PRO A 125 -14.73 -1.88 -13.73
CA PRO A 125 -15.26 -0.86 -14.62
C PRO A 125 -16.62 -0.43 -14.10
N GLY A 126 -16.90 0.88 -14.13
CA GLY A 126 -18.19 1.40 -13.72
C GLY A 126 -19.26 0.91 -14.69
N GLY A 127 -20.49 0.72 -14.23
CA GLY A 127 -21.58 0.15 -15.03
C GLY A 127 -22.05 1.00 -16.23
N GLY A 128 -21.25 1.95 -16.72
CA GLY A 128 -21.55 2.76 -17.89
C GLY A 128 -20.92 2.18 -19.16
N PRO A 129 -21.59 2.27 -20.33
CA PRO A 129 -21.11 1.70 -21.60
C PRO A 129 -19.78 2.29 -22.11
N PHE A 130 -19.29 3.37 -21.50
CA PHE A 130 -18.02 4.02 -21.82
C PHE A 130 -17.00 3.99 -20.67
N SER A 131 -17.32 3.33 -19.55
CA SER A 131 -16.39 3.25 -18.43
C SER A 131 -15.33 2.20 -18.74
N ARG A 132 -14.21 2.64 -19.31
CA ARG A 132 -13.00 1.82 -19.33
C ARG A 132 -12.58 1.50 -17.90
N SER A 133 -12.27 0.23 -17.62
CA SER A 133 -11.58 -0.15 -16.39
C SER A 133 -10.19 0.45 -16.45
N CYS A 134 -9.85 1.42 -15.58
CA CYS A 134 -8.45 1.84 -15.44
C CYS A 134 -7.74 0.76 -14.62
N PRO A 135 -6.70 0.08 -15.15
CA PRO A 135 -5.97 -0.94 -14.40
C PRO A 135 -5.22 -0.36 -13.19
N CYS A 136 -5.13 0.96 -13.07
CA CYS A 136 -4.50 1.63 -11.93
C CYS A 136 -5.38 1.65 -10.68
N PHE A 137 -6.70 1.49 -10.79
CA PHE A 137 -7.62 1.68 -9.66
C PHE A 137 -7.84 0.38 -8.91
N HIS A 138 -7.69 0.45 -7.60
CA HIS A 138 -7.83 -0.69 -6.70
C HIS A 138 -8.72 -0.30 -5.53
N THR A 139 -9.55 -1.24 -5.07
CA THR A 139 -10.41 -1.06 -3.91
C THR A 139 -9.79 -1.77 -2.71
N LEU A 140 -9.55 -1.01 -1.64
CA LEU A 140 -9.12 -1.56 -0.35
C LEU A 140 -10.34 -1.71 0.54
N THR A 141 -10.69 -2.94 0.90
CA THR A 141 -11.80 -3.19 1.82
C THR A 141 -11.27 -3.58 3.18
N PHE A 142 -11.54 -2.75 4.18
CA PHE A 142 -11.18 -2.98 5.58
C PHE A 142 -12.32 -3.69 6.30
N THR A 143 -11.96 -4.66 7.14
CA THR A 143 -12.89 -5.35 8.04
C THR A 143 -12.52 -5.03 9.48
N TRP A 144 -13.50 -4.59 10.28
CA TRP A 144 -13.24 -3.97 11.59
C TRP A 144 -13.50 -4.89 12.80
N TRP A 145 -14.32 -5.94 12.66
CA TRP A 145 -14.56 -6.99 13.67
C TRP A 145 -15.32 -8.22 13.14
#